data_AF-A0A8X6I2N1-F1
#
_entry.id   AF-A0A8X6I2N1-F1
#
_cell.length_a   1.000
_cell.length_b   1.000
_cell.length_c   1.000
_cell.angle_alpha   90.00
_cell.angle_beta   90.00
_cell.angle_gamma   90.00
#
_symmetry.space_group_name_H-M   'P 1'
#
loop_
_entity.id
_entity.type
_entity.pdbx_description
1 polymer ?
#
loop_
_entity_poly.entity_id
_entity_poly.type
_entity_poly.pdbx_seq_one_letter_code
_entity_poly.pdbx_strand_id
1 'polypeptide(L)'
;MEKVEGNALKSFLLRAALERKEKLLKRGKITTQTIWDKLVLKEFQEALGGKTHMIFCTSAPISADVMTFFRRASGAYVFEVYGQTESLAAAMTLPLEYGGGKKNFYMLRIVN
;
A
#
# COMPACT_ATOMS: atom_id res chain seq x y z
N MET A 1 -33.74 2.02 -12.42
CA MET A 1 -32.42 2.66 -12.55
C MET A 1 -31.84 3.03 -11.17
N GLU A 2 -32.07 2.22 -10.13
CA GLU A 2 -31.99 2.64 -8.72
C GLU A 2 -30.78 2.07 -7.95
N LYS A 3 -29.78 1.50 -8.65
CA LYS A 3 -28.64 0.82 -8.01
C LYS A 3 -27.27 1.37 -8.39
N VAL A 4 -27.22 2.61 -8.86
CA VAL A 4 -25.99 3.26 -9.36
C VAL A 4 -25.49 4.38 -8.43
N GLU A 5 -26.36 5.06 -7.69
CA GLU A 5 -25.95 6.16 -6.80
C GLU A 5 -25.06 5.71 -5.65
N GLY A 6 -25.38 4.54 -5.05
CA GLY A 6 -24.55 3.96 -4.00
C GLY A 6 -23.13 3.63 -4.46
N ASN A 7 -22.93 3.33 -5.75
CA ASN A 7 -21.61 3.03 -6.30
C ASN A 7 -20.82 4.31 -6.60
N ALA A 8 -21.49 5.35 -7.12
CA ALA A 8 -20.87 6.65 -7.37
C ALA A 8 -20.46 7.36 -6.07
N LEU A 9 -21.33 7.36 -5.06
CA LEU A 9 -21.04 7.93 -3.74
C LEU A 9 -19.94 7.16 -3.01
N LYS A 10 -19.99 5.82 -3.01
CA LYS A 10 -18.91 5.00 -2.42
C LYS A 10 -17.58 5.18 -3.15
N SER A 11 -17.59 5.24 -4.48
CA SER A 11 -16.39 5.50 -5.27
C SER A 11 -15.82 6.89 -4.99
N PHE A 12 -16.68 7.90 -4.87
CA PHE A 12 -16.26 9.25 -4.51
C PHE A 12 -15.65 9.30 -3.09
N LEU A 13 -16.30 8.69 -2.10
CA LEU A 13 -15.78 8.59 -0.73
C LEU A 13 -14.45 7.84 -0.66
N LEU A 14 -14.31 6.75 -1.41
CA LEU A 14 -13.07 5.99 -1.52
C LEU A 14 -11.95 6.84 -2.12
N ARG A 15 -12.22 7.57 -3.21
CA ARG A 15 -11.25 8.48 -3.83
C ARG A 15 -10.81 9.56 -2.85
N ALA A 16 -11.76 10.22 -2.18
CA ALA A 16 -11.47 11.23 -1.17
C ALA A 16 -10.65 10.68 0.01
N ALA A 17 -10.96 9.47 0.47
CA ALA A 17 -10.20 8.77 1.50
C ALA A 17 -8.76 8.50 1.06
N LEU A 18 -8.57 7.96 -0.15
CA LEU A 18 -7.26 7.66 -0.72
C LEU A 18 -6.41 8.91 -0.93
N GLU A 19 -7.00 10.02 -1.39
CA GLU A 19 -6.30 11.31 -1.52
C GLU A 19 -5.86 11.85 -0.16
N ARG A 20 -6.71 11.72 0.87
CA ARG A 20 -6.35 12.15 2.23
C ARG A 20 -5.23 11.29 2.80
N LYS A 21 -5.26 9.99 2.54
CA LYS A 21 -4.21 9.03 2.93
C LYS A 21 -2.90 9.29 2.21
N GLU A 22 -2.95 9.66 0.93
CA GLU A 22 -1.76 10.06 0.18
C GLU A 22 -1.06 11.27 0.82
N LYS A 23 -1.81 12.28 1.27
CA LYS A 23 -1.24 13.43 1.99
C LYS A 23 -0.57 13.03 3.32
N LEU A 24 -1.08 12.01 4.01
CA LEU A 24 -0.45 11.48 5.23
C LEU A 24 0.82 10.70 4.92
N LEU A 25 0.80 9.87 3.87
CA LEU A 25 1.98 9.13 3.40
C LEU A 25 3.11 10.06 2.97
N LYS A 26 2.81 11.14 2.23
CA LYS A 26 3.78 12.18 1.86
C LYS A 26 4.41 12.88 3.07
N ARG A 27 3.71 12.88 4.21
CA ARG A 27 4.22 13.39 5.49
C ARG A 27 4.95 12.32 6.32
N GLY A 28 5.16 11.12 5.77
CA GLY A 28 5.76 9.99 6.47
C GLY A 28 4.86 9.33 7.51
N LYS A 29 3.55 9.63 7.53
CA LYS A 29 2.61 9.11 8.53
C LYS A 29 1.80 7.95 7.96
N ILE A 30 2.11 6.75 8.44
CA ILE A 30 1.35 5.52 8.18
C ILE A 30 0.51 5.23 9.42
N THR A 31 -0.81 5.19 9.26
CA THR A 31 -1.75 4.99 10.37
C THR A 31 -3.02 4.34 9.86
N THR A 32 -3.66 3.53 10.70
CA THR A 32 -4.96 2.87 10.48
C THR A 32 -6.08 3.48 11.34
N GLN A 33 -5.81 4.57 12.06
CA GLN A 33 -6.75 5.15 13.03
C GLN A 33 -7.48 6.41 12.53
N THR A 34 -7.49 6.67 11.23
CA THR A 34 -8.20 7.83 10.68
C THR A 34 -9.71 7.56 10.58
N ILE A 35 -10.49 8.63 10.49
CA ILE A 35 -11.94 8.55 10.27
C ILE A 35 -12.25 7.74 9.00
N TRP A 36 -11.44 7.92 7.95
CA TRP A 36 -11.57 7.20 6.68
C TRP A 36 -11.29 5.71 6.80
N ASP A 37 -10.42 5.30 7.72
CA ASP A 37 -10.15 3.89 7.98
C ASP A 37 -11.38 3.19 8.52
N LYS A 38 -12.05 3.80 9.49
CA LYS A 38 -13.23 3.23 10.15
C LYS A 38 -14.46 3.22 9.26
N LEU A 39 -14.60 4.22 8.37
CA LEU A 39 -15.80 4.40 7.55
C LEU A 39 -15.73 3.68 6.19
N VAL A 40 -14.57 3.67 5.53
CA VAL A 40 -14.45 3.22 4.13
C VAL A 40 -13.47 2.07 3.97
N LEU A 41 -12.34 2.09 4.68
CA LEU A 41 -11.27 1.09 4.49
C LEU A 41 -11.38 -0.08 5.48
N LYS A 42 -12.37 -0.07 6.37
CA LYS A 42 -12.50 -1.05 7.45
C LYS A 42 -12.60 -2.47 6.90
N GLU A 43 -13.48 -2.70 5.94
CA GLU A 43 -13.65 -4.02 5.31
C GLU A 43 -12.36 -4.49 4.63
N PHE A 44 -11.65 -3.58 3.96
CA PHE A 44 -10.37 -3.88 3.32
C PHE A 44 -9.27 -4.22 4.34
N GLN A 45 -9.20 -3.48 5.44
CA GLN A 45 -8.22 -3.71 6.51
C GLN A 45 -8.53 -5.00 7.28
N GLU A 46 -9.79 -5.29 7.54
CA GLU A 46 -10.24 -6.54 8.17
C GLU A 46 -9.93 -7.75 7.27
N ALA A 47 -10.11 -7.63 5.95
CA ALA A 47 -9.72 -8.67 4.99
C ALA A 47 -8.20 -8.96 5.01
N LEU A 48 -7.38 -7.96 5.35
CA LEU A 48 -5.93 -8.12 5.53
C LEU A 48 -5.54 -8.63 6.93
N GLY A 49 -6.49 -8.79 7.86
CA GLY A 49 -6.26 -9.24 9.24
C GLY A 49 -6.42 -8.17 10.32
N GLY A 50 -6.83 -6.95 9.98
CA GLY A 50 -7.24 -5.88 10.90
C GLY A 50 -6.11 -5.18 11.69
N LYS A 51 -4.93 -5.79 11.80
CA LYS A 51 -3.74 -5.26 12.51
C LYS A 51 -2.45 -5.41 11.71
N THR A 52 -2.55 -5.39 10.39
CA THR A 52 -1.39 -5.61 9.52
C THR A 52 -0.53 -4.36 9.48
N HIS A 53 0.72 -4.49 9.95
CA HIS A 53 1.70 -3.39 9.96
C HIS A 53 2.63 -3.43 8.76
N MET A 54 2.88 -4.60 8.18
CA MET A 54 3.80 -4.80 7.08
C MET A 54 3.22 -5.79 6.07
N ILE A 55 3.36 -5.48 4.78
CA ILE A 55 2.94 -6.31 3.66
C ILE A 55 4.15 -6.49 2.76
N PHE A 56 4.52 -7.73 2.47
CA PHE A 56 5.62 -8.07 1.57
C PHE A 56 5.07 -8.72 0.31
N CYS A 57 5.51 -8.23 -0.85
CA CYS A 57 5.19 -8.81 -2.15
C CYS A 57 6.47 -9.36 -2.78
N THR A 58 6.57 -10.69 -2.92
CA THR A 58 7.76 -11.43 -3.38
C THR A 58 7.40 -12.42 -4.50
N SER A 59 7.13 -11.97 -5.72
CA SER A 59 7.00 -12.93 -6.85
C SER A 59 7.13 -12.30 -8.22
N ALA A 60 6.35 -11.24 -8.50
CA ALA A 60 6.23 -10.68 -9.84
C ALA A 60 5.99 -9.16 -9.75
N PRO A 61 6.37 -8.39 -10.80
CA PRO A 61 6.15 -6.95 -10.81
C PRO A 61 4.67 -6.61 -10.72
N ILE A 62 4.27 -6.10 -9.56
CA ILE A 62 2.95 -5.53 -9.33
C ILE A 62 2.92 -4.15 -9.98
N SER A 63 1.82 -3.84 -10.66
CA SER A 63 1.61 -2.50 -11.24
C SER A 63 1.77 -1.42 -10.16
N ALA A 64 2.45 -0.34 -10.52
CA ALA A 64 2.67 0.79 -9.62
C ALA A 64 1.35 1.32 -9.03
N ASP A 65 0.27 1.34 -9.80
CA ASP A 65 -1.05 1.80 -9.36
C ASP A 65 -1.65 0.91 -8.28
N VAL A 66 -1.45 -0.40 -8.39
CA VAL A 66 -1.94 -1.36 -7.39
C VAL A 66 -1.15 -1.21 -6.10
N MET A 67 0.17 -1.12 -6.17
CA MET A 67 1.01 -0.87 -4.99
C MET A 67 0.69 0.47 -4.31
N THR A 68 0.42 1.50 -5.11
CA THR A 68 -0.07 2.79 -4.64
C THR A 68 -1.33 2.63 -3.81
N PHE A 69 -2.31 1.91 -4.37
CA PHE A 69 -3.59 1.69 -3.73
C PHE A 69 -3.40 0.94 -2.41
N PHE A 70 -2.63 -0.15 -2.39
CA PHE A 70 -2.34 -0.89 -1.17
C PHE A 70 -1.64 -0.02 -0.12
N ARG A 71 -0.67 0.83 -0.50
CA ARG A 71 0.00 1.76 0.44
C ARG A 71 -0.97 2.76 1.06
N ARG A 72 -1.91 3.29 0.27
CA ARG A 72 -2.93 4.25 0.74
C ARG A 72 -4.02 3.58 1.57
N ALA A 73 -4.48 2.39 1.19
CA ALA A 73 -5.65 1.72 1.75
C ALA A 73 -5.33 0.86 2.99
N SER A 74 -4.18 0.19 3.01
CA SER A 74 -3.85 -0.77 4.09
C SER A 74 -3.49 -0.08 5.41
N GLY A 75 -2.89 1.12 5.35
CA GLY A 75 -2.28 1.73 6.53
C GLY A 75 -1.09 0.93 7.09
N ALA A 76 -0.48 0.09 6.25
CA ALA A 76 0.68 -0.73 6.53
C ALA A 76 1.89 -0.30 5.66
N TYR A 77 3.09 -0.67 6.08
CA TYR A 77 4.28 -0.58 5.24
C TYR A 77 4.23 -1.65 4.15
N VAL A 78 4.13 -1.24 2.89
CA VAL A 78 4.10 -2.17 1.76
C VAL A 78 5.47 -2.21 1.08
N PHE A 79 6.07 -3.39 1.06
CA PHE A 79 7.38 -3.66 0.50
C PHE A 79 7.23 -4.46 -0.79
N GLU A 80 7.87 -3.96 -1.85
CA GLU A 80 8.07 -4.70 -3.08
C GLU A 80 9.46 -5.32 -3.00
N VAL A 81 9.51 -6.65 -2.93
CA VAL A 81 10.75 -7.41 -2.73
C VAL A 81 10.94 -8.33 -3.92
N TYR A 82 12.09 -8.20 -4.56
CA TYR A 82 12.53 -9.07 -5.64
C TYR A 82 13.68 -9.92 -5.12
N GLY A 83 13.46 -11.24 -5.12
CA GLY A 83 14.48 -12.21 -4.79
C GLY A 83 14.66 -13.18 -5.95
N GLN A 84 15.90 -13.60 -6.18
CA GLN A 84 16.23 -14.73 -7.03
C GLN A 84 16.83 -15.83 -6.15
N THR A 85 16.46 -17.09 -6.41
CA THR A 85 17.00 -18.23 -5.66
C THR A 85 18.51 -18.36 -5.88
N GLU A 86 19.01 -17.95 -7.04
CA GLU A 86 20.42 -18.12 -7.41
C GLU A 86 21.40 -17.20 -6.66
N SER A 87 20.92 -16.11 -6.04
CA SER A 87 21.81 -15.10 -5.43
C SER A 87 21.70 -14.99 -3.91
N LEU A 88 20.78 -15.70 -3.24
CA LEU A 88 20.46 -15.48 -1.81
C LEU A 88 20.25 -13.98 -1.47
N ALA A 89 19.91 -13.18 -2.48
CA ALA A 89 19.87 -11.74 -2.42
C ALA A 89 18.43 -11.29 -2.66
N ALA A 90 17.95 -10.42 -1.78
CA ALA A 90 16.68 -9.75 -1.91
C ALA A 90 16.94 -8.25 -2.13
N ALA A 91 16.35 -7.72 -3.20
CA ALA A 91 16.27 -6.29 -3.45
C ALA A 91 14.89 -5.81 -3.00
N MET A 92 14.83 -4.77 -2.16
CA MET A 92 13.57 -4.19 -1.70
C MET A 92 13.45 -2.72 -2.03
N THR A 93 12.24 -2.28 -2.33
CA THR A 93 11.90 -0.85 -2.45
C THR A 93 11.43 -0.33 -1.09
N LEU A 94 11.90 0.87 -0.70
CA LEU A 94 11.47 1.49 0.55
C LEU A 94 9.96 1.79 0.54
N PRO A 95 9.27 1.62 1.68
CA PRO A 95 7.81 1.78 1.74
C PRO A 95 7.37 3.24 1.65
N LEU A 96 8.27 4.20 1.90
CA LEU A 96 8.03 5.64 1.83
C LEU A 96 8.52 6.28 0.53
N GLU A 97 9.32 5.58 -0.27
CA GLU A 97 9.66 6.00 -1.62
C GLU A 97 8.48 5.66 -2.55
N TYR A 98 7.58 6.63 -2.73
CA TYR A 98 6.44 6.52 -3.62
C TYR A 98 6.30 7.81 -4.44
N GLY A 99 6.71 7.72 -5.71
CA GLY A 99 6.68 8.79 -6.70
C GLY A 99 7.54 8.37 -7.89
N GLY A 100 7.15 8.71 -9.12
CA GLY A 100 7.78 8.22 -10.37
C GLY A 100 9.25 8.60 -10.61
N GLY A 101 10.01 8.94 -9.56
CA GLY A 101 11.46 9.00 -9.59
C GLY A 101 12.07 7.64 -9.26
N LYS A 102 13.14 7.28 -9.97
CA LYS A 102 13.99 6.08 -9.85
C LYS A 102 13.70 5.22 -8.61
N LYS A 103 13.14 4.02 -8.80
CA LYS A 103 13.05 3.01 -7.73
C LYS A 103 14.47 2.68 -7.29
N ASN A 104 14.86 3.11 -6.08
CA ASN A 104 16.12 2.71 -5.50
C ASN A 104 15.94 1.31 -4.93
N PHE A 105 16.59 0.34 -5.55
CA PHE A 105 16.64 -1.02 -5.02
C PHE A 105 17.77 -1.10 -4.01
N TYR A 106 17.41 -1.34 -2.76
CA TYR A 106 18.39 -1.59 -1.71
C TYR A 106 18.62 -3.10 -1.65
N MET A 107 19.84 -3.53 -1.95
CA MET A 107 20.28 -4.91 -1.83
C MET A 107 20.65 -5.17 -0.37
N LEU A 108 19.81 -5.94 0.34
CA LEU A 108 20.16 -6.39 1.68
C LEU A 108 21.04 -7.64 1.51
N ARG A 109 22.35 -7.48 1.70
CA ARG A 109 23.27 -8.61 1.74
C ARG A 109 23.07 -9.31 3.08
N ILE A 110 22.36 -10.43 3.10
CA ILE A 110 22.33 -11.31 4.27
C ILE A 110 23.67 -12.05 4.28
N VAL A 111 24.69 -11.41 4.84
CA VAL A 111 25.96 -12.06 5.18
C VAL A 111 25.84 -12.62 6.60
N ASN A 112 26.26 -13.88 6.75
CA ASN A 112 26.65 -14.44 8.04
C ASN A 112 27.98 -13.80 8.47
#